data_AF-A0A2N4S6H0-F1
#
_entry.id   AF-A0A2N4S6H0-F1
#
_cell.length_a   1.000
_cell.length_b   1.000
_cell.length_c   1.000
_cell.angle_alpha   90.00
_cell.angle_beta   90.00
_cell.angle_gamma   90.00
#
_symmetry.space_group_name_H-M   'P 1'
#
loop_
_entity.id
_entity.type
_entity.pdbx_description
1 polymer ?
#
loop_
_entity_poly.entity_id
_entity_poly.type
_entity_poly.pdbx_seq_one_letter_code
_entity_poly.pdbx_strand_id
1 'polypeptide(L)'
;MPSIFITYSFLSISKKKIQKNKLRRSIFEYYDNHAEVLSPGIEKILDYLKTHSPVVFPYSFQDQYHNRNIKVFKDSENGLKYVMQDGKKLYFKKGWGKKEYKENTNRY
;
A
#
# COMPACT_ATOMS: atom_id res chain seq x y z
N MET A 1 -28.74 6.73 -21.00
CA MET A 1 -27.47 7.33 -21.45
C MET A 1 -26.37 7.01 -20.42
N PRO A 2 -25.62 5.89 -20.53
CA PRO A 2 -24.62 5.55 -19.53
C PRO A 2 -23.29 6.30 -19.78
N SER A 3 -23.07 7.32 -18.95
CA SER A 3 -21.82 7.73 -18.30
C SER A 3 -20.49 7.30 -18.95
N ILE A 4 -19.87 8.26 -19.67
CA ILE A 4 -18.49 8.23 -20.20
C ILE A 4 -17.43 8.21 -19.07
N PHE A 5 -17.79 8.47 -17.81
CA PHE A 5 -16.84 8.55 -16.69
C PHE A 5 -16.27 7.20 -16.22
N ILE A 6 -16.92 6.08 -16.54
CA ILE A 6 -16.49 4.76 -16.04
C ILE A 6 -15.29 4.21 -16.84
N THR A 7 -15.10 4.63 -18.09
CA THR A 7 -14.09 4.03 -18.99
C THR A 7 -12.67 4.59 -18.76
N TYR A 8 -12.53 5.85 -18.33
CA TYR A 8 -11.21 6.48 -18.17
C TYR A 8 -10.41 5.96 -16.95
N SER A 9 -11.08 5.55 -15.85
CA SER A 9 -10.38 5.06 -14.66
C SER A 9 -9.78 3.66 -14.89
N PHE A 10 -10.47 2.80 -15.63
CA PHE A 10 -10.05 1.43 -15.92
C PHE A 10 -8.81 1.37 -16.82
N LEU A 11 -8.73 2.26 -17.81
CA LEU A 11 -7.60 2.34 -18.75
C LEU A 11 -6.31 2.82 -18.07
N SER A 12 -6.41 3.65 -17.03
CA SER A 12 -5.27 4.15 -16.26
C SER A 12 -4.67 3.07 -15.35
N ILE A 13 -5.54 2.27 -14.71
CA ILE A 13 -5.13 1.17 -13.81
C ILE A 13 -4.40 0.08 -14.60
N SER A 14 -4.88 -0.27 -15.79
CA SER A 14 -4.25 -1.28 -16.64
C SER A 14 -2.84 -0.88 -17.09
N LYS A 15 -2.63 0.38 -17.48
CA LYS A 15 -1.30 0.91 -17.86
C LYS A 15 -0.28 0.81 -16.72
N LYS A 16 -0.64 1.18 -15.49
CA LYS A 16 0.24 1.07 -14.32
C LYS A 16 0.64 -0.38 -14.04
N LYS A 17 -0.32 -1.31 -14.15
CA LYS A 17 -0.06 -2.76 -13.99
C LYS A 17 0.92 -3.27 -15.06
N ILE A 18 0.74 -2.85 -16.31
CA ILE A 18 1.65 -3.20 -17.42
C ILE A 18 3.06 -2.67 -17.16
N GLN A 19 3.21 -1.42 -16.73
CA GLN A 19 4.52 -0.82 -16.42
C GLN A 19 5.24 -1.57 -15.29
N LYS A 20 4.52 -1.91 -14.22
CA LYS A 20 5.07 -2.72 -13.12
C LYS A 20 5.56 -4.09 -13.58
N ASN A 21 4.80 -4.75 -14.47
CA ASN A 21 5.21 -6.04 -15.02
C ASN A 21 6.43 -5.92 -15.93
N LYS A 22 6.54 -4.83 -16.72
CA LYS A 22 7.74 -4.55 -17.53
C LYS A 22 8.97 -4.35 -16.64
N LEU A 23 8.84 -3.54 -15.59
CA LEU A 23 9.92 -3.32 -14.62
C LEU A 23 10.35 -4.62 -13.94
N ARG A 24 9.40 -5.46 -13.54
CA ARG A 24 9.71 -6.77 -12.94
C ARG A 24 10.54 -7.63 -13.90
N ARG A 25 10.16 -7.69 -15.18
CA ARG A 25 10.90 -8.45 -16.21
C ARG A 25 12.31 -7.92 -16.41
N SER A 26 12.47 -6.61 -16.55
CA SER A 26 13.79 -6.01 -16.77
C SER A 26 14.74 -6.23 -15.59
N ILE A 27 14.22 -6.32 -14.35
CA ILE A 27 15.03 -6.66 -13.17
C ILE A 27 15.56 -8.10 -13.28
N PHE A 28 14.70 -9.06 -13.60
CA PHE A 28 15.14 -10.45 -13.78
C PHE A 28 16.12 -10.59 -14.96
N GLU A 29 15.80 -9.99 -16.11
CA GLU A 29 16.69 -9.97 -17.27
C GLU A 29 18.08 -9.38 -16.95
N TYR A 30 18.14 -8.33 -16.11
CA TYR A 30 19.42 -7.76 -15.70
C TYR A 30 20.27 -8.77 -14.91
N TYR A 31 19.70 -9.40 -13.88
CA TYR A 31 20.43 -10.34 -13.03
C TYR A 31 20.68 -11.71 -13.69
N ASP A 32 19.87 -12.10 -14.67
CA ASP A 32 20.14 -13.30 -15.49
C ASP A 32 21.39 -13.08 -16.38
N ASN A 33 21.61 -11.85 -16.86
CA ASN A 33 22.74 -11.49 -17.72
C ASN A 33 24.00 -11.05 -16.95
N HIS A 34 23.89 -10.78 -15.65
CA HIS A 34 25.01 -10.38 -14.78
C HIS A 34 25.17 -11.40 -13.66
N ALA A 35 25.97 -12.43 -13.92
CA ALA A 35 26.28 -13.52 -12.97
C ALA A 35 27.26 -13.08 -11.86
N GLU A 36 27.03 -11.91 -11.27
CA GLU A 36 27.78 -11.46 -10.11
C GLU A 36 27.29 -12.19 -8.85
N VAL A 37 28.17 -12.33 -7.85
CA VAL A 37 27.78 -12.89 -6.55
C VAL A 37 26.69 -12.01 -5.94
N LEU A 38 25.49 -12.56 -5.82
CA LEU A 38 24.36 -11.83 -5.27
C LEU A 38 24.57 -11.59 -3.78
N SER A 39 24.33 -10.36 -3.34
CA SER A 39 24.24 -10.10 -1.91
C SER A 39 22.97 -10.74 -1.34
N PRO A 40 22.97 -11.18 -0.07
CA PRO A 40 21.79 -11.75 0.58
C PRO A 40 20.55 -10.82 0.56
N GLY A 41 20.77 -9.51 0.46
CA GLY A 41 19.68 -8.53 0.33
C GLY A 41 19.02 -8.58 -1.05
N ILE A 42 19.82 -8.69 -2.11
CA ILE A 42 19.34 -8.78 -3.49
C ILE A 42 18.57 -10.09 -3.68
N GLU A 43 19.07 -11.21 -3.17
CA GLU A 43 18.39 -12.50 -3.25
C GLU A 43 16.97 -12.45 -2.64
N LYS A 44 16.84 -11.82 -1.47
CA LYS A 44 15.53 -11.62 -0.82
C LYS A 44 14.57 -10.77 -1.66
N ILE A 45 15.08 -9.72 -2.31
CA ILE A 45 14.27 -8.86 -3.19
C ILE A 45 13.82 -9.66 -4.42
N LEU A 46 14.73 -10.41 -5.05
CA LEU A 46 14.39 -11.24 -6.21
C LEU A 46 13.36 -12.30 -5.87
N ASP A 47 13.48 -12.93 -4.71
CA ASP A 47 12.51 -13.92 -4.23
C ASP A 47 11.12 -13.30 -4.00
N TYR A 48 11.06 -12.15 -3.32
CA TYR A 48 9.82 -11.39 -3.13
C TYR A 48 9.14 -11.05 -4.47
N LEU A 49 9.93 -10.62 -5.46
CA LEU A 49 9.42 -10.22 -6.78
C LEU A 49 8.89 -11.41 -7.62
N LYS A 50 9.17 -12.66 -7.28
CA LYS A 50 8.59 -13.83 -7.97
C LYS A 50 7.07 -13.91 -7.79
N THR A 51 6.59 -13.62 -6.59
CA THR A 51 5.17 -13.75 -6.23
C THR A 51 4.47 -12.40 -6.13
N HIS A 52 5.22 -11.29 -5.99
CA HIS A 52 4.66 -9.95 -5.80
C HIS A 52 4.92 -9.03 -7.00
N SER A 53 4.13 -7.95 -7.09
CA SER A 53 4.40 -6.85 -8.02
C SER A 53 5.41 -5.87 -7.41
N PRO A 54 6.23 -5.19 -8.23
CA PRO A 54 7.12 -4.14 -7.73
C PRO A 54 6.36 -3.05 -6.96
N VAL A 55 6.86 -2.78 -5.77
CA VAL A 55 6.40 -1.75 -4.84
C VAL A 55 7.61 -1.01 -4.31
N VAL A 56 7.40 0.20 -3.78
CA VAL A 56 8.49 1.07 -3.29
C VAL A 56 9.28 0.41 -2.17
N PHE A 57 8.63 -0.43 -1.35
CA PHE A 57 9.31 -1.21 -0.31
C PHE A 57 8.96 -2.70 -0.48
N PRO A 58 9.85 -3.51 -1.09
CA PRO A 58 9.58 -4.91 -1.43
C PRO A 58 9.77 -5.84 -0.21
N TYR A 59 9.00 -5.61 0.84
CA TYR A 59 9.09 -6.37 2.08
C TYR A 59 7.70 -6.75 2.58
N SER A 60 7.62 -7.93 3.21
CA SER A 60 6.37 -8.50 3.74
C SER A 60 5.72 -7.69 4.86
N PHE A 61 6.42 -6.73 5.48
CA PHE A 61 5.83 -5.89 6.52
C PHE A 61 4.60 -5.12 5.99
N GLN A 62 4.55 -4.79 4.70
CA GLN A 62 3.41 -4.07 4.11
C GLN A 62 2.10 -4.86 4.22
N ASP A 63 2.17 -6.20 4.23
CA ASP A 63 1.00 -7.06 4.32
C ASP A 63 0.33 -6.97 5.70
N GLN A 64 1.05 -6.51 6.71
CA GLN A 64 0.49 -6.24 8.04
C GLN A 64 -0.37 -4.97 8.08
N TYR A 65 -0.13 -4.03 7.16
CA TYR A 65 -0.81 -2.72 7.12
C TYR A 65 -1.90 -2.71 6.05
N HIS A 66 -3.02 -3.38 6.32
CA HIS A 66 -4.19 -3.32 5.45
C HIS A 66 -5.08 -2.11 5.77
N ASN A 67 -5.07 -1.11 4.88
CA ASN A 67 -5.87 0.14 4.92
C ASN A 67 -7.39 -0.07 5.19
N ARG A 68 -7.93 -1.26 4.93
CA ARG A 68 -9.37 -1.39 4.62
C ARG A 68 -10.33 -1.54 5.80
N ASN A 69 -9.90 -1.64 7.05
CA ASN A 69 -10.85 -1.83 8.17
C ASN A 69 -10.39 -1.23 9.51
N ILE A 70 -10.00 0.04 9.51
CA ILE A 70 -9.74 0.74 10.77
C ILE A 70 -11.06 1.22 11.35
N LYS A 71 -11.51 0.55 12.42
CA LYS A 71 -12.75 0.89 13.11
C LYS A 71 -12.53 2.13 13.97
N VAL A 72 -13.19 3.22 13.59
CA VAL A 72 -13.18 4.48 14.34
C VAL A 72 -14.31 4.47 15.36
N PHE A 73 -13.96 4.68 16.61
CA PHE A 73 -14.88 4.79 17.73
C PHE A 73 -15.09 6.26 18.10
N LYS A 74 -16.15 6.54 18.86
CA LYS A 74 -16.40 7.86 19.44
C LYS A 74 -16.51 7.68 20.95
N ASP A 75 -15.76 8.47 21.69
CA ASP A 75 -15.82 8.50 23.14
C ASP A 75 -17.02 9.33 23.59
N SER A 76 -17.83 8.79 24.49
CA SER A 76 -19.05 9.41 24.99
C SER A 76 -18.79 10.58 25.93
N GLU A 77 -17.66 10.60 26.63
CA GLU A 77 -17.38 11.63 27.65
C GLU A 77 -16.95 12.96 27.04
N ASN A 78 -16.11 12.91 26.01
CA ASN A 78 -15.50 14.12 25.41
C ASN A 78 -15.87 14.30 23.93
N GLY A 79 -16.64 13.36 23.35
CA GLY A 79 -17.09 13.38 21.96
C GLY A 79 -15.98 13.17 20.92
N LEU A 80 -14.75 12.88 21.36
CA LEU A 80 -13.59 12.68 20.48
C LEU A 80 -13.68 11.33 19.79
N LYS A 81 -13.17 11.28 18.56
CA LYS A 81 -13.03 10.03 17.83
C LYS A 81 -11.67 9.42 18.09
N TYR A 82 -11.60 8.10 18.14
CA TYR A 82 -10.36 7.38 18.37
C TYR A 82 -10.30 6.05 17.63
N VAL A 83 -9.10 5.51 17.52
CA VAL A 83 -8.84 4.13 17.06
C VAL A 83 -8.14 3.37 18.19
N MET A 84 -8.38 2.05 18.24
CA MET A 84 -7.66 1.17 19.15
C MET A 84 -6.45 0.60 18.42
N GLN A 85 -5.25 0.88 18.95
CA GLN A 85 -3.99 0.36 18.44
C GLN A 85 -3.17 -0.14 19.62
N ASP A 86 -2.77 -1.42 19.60
CA ASP A 86 -1.98 -2.07 20.66
C ASP A 86 -2.53 -1.86 22.08
N GLY A 87 -3.85 -1.95 22.22
CA GLY A 87 -4.54 -1.76 23.51
C GLY A 87 -4.64 -0.30 23.98
N LYS A 88 -4.13 0.66 23.20
CA LYS A 88 -4.16 2.10 23.51
C LYS A 88 -5.17 2.83 22.62
N LYS A 89 -5.81 3.86 23.19
CA LYS A 89 -6.69 4.78 22.46
C LYS A 89 -5.86 5.86 21.77
N LEU A 90 -5.91 5.91 20.45
CA LEU A 90 -5.32 6.99 19.66
C LEU A 90 -6.42 7.97 19.22
N TYR A 91 -6.45 9.15 19.83
CA TYR A 91 -7.47 10.16 19.54
C TYR A 91 -7.14 10.99 18.30
N PHE A 92 -8.16 11.33 17.52
CA PHE A 92 -8.04 12.26 16.41
C PHE A 92 -8.20 13.71 16.88
N LYS A 93 -7.56 14.64 16.14
CA LYS A 93 -7.73 16.08 16.36
C LYS A 93 -9.19 16.51 16.18
N LYS A 94 -9.66 17.42 17.04
CA LYS A 94 -11.01 18.02 16.92
C LYS A 94 -11.17 18.72 15.57
N GLY A 95 -12.35 18.59 14.97
CA GLY A 95 -12.72 19.22 13.69
C GLY A 95 -12.33 18.44 12.43
N TRP A 96 -11.59 17.33 12.55
CA TRP A 96 -11.31 16.48 11.39
C TRP A 96 -12.58 15.81 10.85
N GLY A 97 -12.70 15.70 9.54
CA GLY A 97 -13.78 15.01 8.86
C GLY A 97 -13.40 13.57 8.51
N LYS A 98 -14.34 12.86 7.85
CA LYS A 98 -14.13 11.46 7.43
C LYS A 98 -12.92 11.28 6.50
N LYS A 99 -12.59 12.32 5.71
CA LYS A 99 -11.47 12.29 4.76
C LYS A 99 -10.13 12.34 5.48
N GLU A 100 -10.00 13.27 6.42
CA GLU A 100 -8.79 13.49 7.23
C GLU A 100 -8.48 12.27 8.10
N TYR A 101 -9.49 11.58 8.64
CA TYR A 101 -9.27 10.33 9.36
C TYR A 101 -8.62 9.29 8.48
N LYS A 102 -9.17 9.09 7.27
CA LYS A 102 -8.71 8.08 6.34
C LYS A 102 -7.28 8.35 5.87
N GLU A 103 -6.96 9.60 5.59
CA GLU A 103 -5.59 10.02 5.21
C GLU A 103 -4.59 9.87 6.36
N ASN A 104 -4.97 10.22 7.59
CA ASN A 104 -4.09 10.12 8.74
C ASN A 104 -3.86 8.67 9.18
N THR A 105 -4.89 7.83 9.15
CA THR A 105 -4.71 6.40 9.41
C THR A 105 -3.88 5.69 8.34
N ASN A 106 -3.66 6.28 7.16
CA ASN A 106 -2.73 5.74 6.16
C ASN A 106 -1.26 6.09 6.44
N ARG A 107 -0.98 6.90 7.48
CA ARG A 107 0.38 7.27 7.89
C ARG A 107 0.94 6.41 9.03
N TYR A 108 0.09 5.58 9.65
CA TYR A 108 0.45 4.65 10.73
C TYR A 108 0.22 3.23 10.27
#